data_AF-A0A7W3FK56-F1
#
_entry.id   AF-A0A7W3FK56-F1
#
_cell.length_a   1.000
_cell.length_b   1.000
_cell.length_c   1.000
_cell.angle_alpha   90.00
_cell.angle_beta   90.00
_cell.angle_gamma   90.00
#
_symmetry.space_group_name_H-M   'P 1'
#
loop_
_entity.id
_entity.type
_entity.pdbx_description
1 polymer ?
#
loop_
_entity_poly.entity_id
_entity_poly.type
_entity_poly.pdbx_seq_one_letter_code
_entity_poly.pdbx_strand_id
1 'polypeptide(L)'
;MESSDRVTLEHLSEARKAVAVMRSRSMLAAAAGGLVFSALLAGMWLWLRPGKVAPAVFIGIVSYLLFGLPFLLRWIFHWRKIYRRLAELEARIKAGEVVEGSKVSFR
;
A
#
# COMPACT_ATOMS: atom_id res chain seq x y z
N MET A 1 -32.89 13.60 -11.33
CA MET A 1 -31.43 13.31 -11.20
C MET A 1 -30.98 13.94 -9.92
N GLU A 2 -30.77 13.14 -8.88
CA GLU A 2 -30.45 13.61 -7.53
C GLU A 2 -29.06 14.23 -7.48
N SER A 3 -28.96 15.35 -6.76
CA SER A 3 -27.72 16.06 -6.46
C SER A 3 -26.72 15.27 -5.60
N SER A 4 -27.08 14.05 -5.20
CA SER A 4 -26.29 13.15 -4.34
C SER A 4 -25.14 12.43 -5.07
N ASP A 5 -25.13 12.40 -6.40
CA ASP A 5 -24.12 11.67 -7.19
C ASP A 5 -22.95 12.56 -7.66
N ARG A 6 -22.97 13.86 -7.30
CA ARG A 6 -21.92 14.82 -7.64
C ARG A 6 -20.79 14.76 -6.60
N VAL A 7 -19.58 14.44 -7.06
CA VAL A 7 -18.39 14.47 -6.20
C VAL A 7 -18.05 15.92 -5.86
N THR A 8 -18.36 16.33 -4.64
CA THR A 8 -17.95 17.63 -4.08
C THR A 8 -16.53 17.57 -3.53
N LEU A 9 -15.91 18.75 -3.37
CA LEU A 9 -14.57 18.90 -2.77
C LEU A 9 -14.49 18.32 -1.35
N GLU A 10 -15.62 18.31 -0.64
CA GLU A 10 -15.74 17.77 0.72
C GLU A 10 -15.57 16.25 0.72
N HIS A 11 -16.23 15.54 -0.20
CA HIS A 11 -16.07 14.09 -0.39
C HIS A 11 -14.63 13.72 -0.83
N LEU A 12 -13.97 14.55 -1.63
CA LEU A 12 -12.55 14.37 -1.97
C LEU A 12 -11.63 14.50 -0.74
N SER A 13 -11.97 15.39 0.19
CA SER A 13 -11.19 15.59 1.42
C SER A 13 -11.32 14.39 2.37
N GLU A 14 -12.52 13.81 2.49
CA GLU A 14 -12.77 12.59 3.25
C GLU A 14 -12.09 11.38 2.63
N ALA A 15 -12.18 11.24 1.30
CA ALA A 15 -11.48 10.20 0.55
C ALA A 15 -9.95 10.28 0.76
N ARG A 16 -9.37 11.49 0.80
CA ARG A 16 -7.95 11.69 1.13
C ARG A 16 -7.59 11.22 2.53
N LYS A 17 -8.42 11.53 3.53
CA LYS A 17 -8.20 11.08 4.91
C LYS A 17 -8.28 9.55 5.01
N ALA A 18 -9.31 8.95 4.41
CA ALA A 18 -9.47 7.49 4.38
C ALA A 18 -8.30 6.79 3.67
N VAL A 19 -7.89 7.31 2.51
CA VAL A 19 -6.72 6.82 1.75
C VAL A 19 -5.42 6.96 2.53
N ALA A 20 -5.23 8.05 3.28
CA ALA A 20 -4.03 8.22 4.09
C ALA A 20 -3.96 7.18 5.23
N VAL A 21 -5.07 6.90 5.90
CA VAL A 21 -5.16 5.88 6.95
C VAL A 21 -4.94 4.48 6.37
N MET A 22 -5.61 4.15 5.26
CA MET A 22 -5.44 2.86 4.57
C MET A 22 -4.02 2.67 4.05
N ARG A 23 -3.39 3.71 3.50
CA ARG A 23 -1.99 3.69 3.08
C ARG A 23 -1.08 3.37 4.25
N SER A 24 -1.23 4.06 5.37
CA SER A 24 -0.40 3.82 6.56
C SER A 24 -0.52 2.38 7.03
N ARG A 25 -1.75 1.87 7.16
CA ARG A 25 -2.01 0.47 7.54
C ARG A 25 -1.43 -0.54 6.55
N SER A 26 -1.60 -0.31 5.26
CA SER A 26 -1.12 -1.21 4.20
C SER A 26 0.41 -1.21 4.13
N MET A 27 1.05 -0.05 4.30
CA MET A 27 2.51 0.08 4.35
C MET A 27 3.10 -0.60 5.59
N LEU A 28 2.46 -0.42 6.77
CA LEU A 28 2.85 -1.10 8.00
C LEU A 28 2.70 -2.62 7.86
N ALA A 29 1.58 -3.09 7.32
CA ALA A 29 1.35 -4.52 7.07
C ALA A 29 2.36 -5.09 6.06
N ALA A 30 2.70 -4.35 5.00
CA ALA A 30 3.70 -4.78 4.02
C ALA A 30 5.12 -4.84 4.61
N ALA A 31 5.51 -3.84 5.40
CA ALA A 31 6.81 -3.82 6.07
C ALA A 31 6.91 -4.94 7.12
N ALA A 32 5.92 -5.05 8.00
CA ALA A 32 5.87 -6.07 9.03
C ALA A 32 5.77 -7.48 8.45
N GLY A 33 4.96 -7.68 7.40
CA GLY A 33 4.78 -8.98 6.75
C GLY A 33 6.08 -9.53 6.17
N GLY A 34 6.86 -8.68 5.48
CA GLY A 34 8.16 -9.07 4.96
C GLY A 34 9.15 -9.46 6.06
N LEU A 35 9.18 -8.71 7.17
CA LEU A 35 10.05 -9.00 8.31
C LEU A 35 9.64 -10.29 9.04
N VAL A 36 8.34 -10.47 9.30
CA VAL A 36 7.80 -11.67 9.96
C VAL A 36 8.09 -12.92 9.13
N PHE A 37 7.83 -12.87 7.82
CA PHE A 37 8.13 -13.99 6.92
C PHE A 37 9.61 -14.37 6.94
N SER A 38 10.49 -13.37 6.88
CA SER A 38 11.94 -13.58 6.89
C SER A 38 12.43 -14.14 8.23
N ALA A 39 11.87 -13.66 9.34
CA ALA A 39 12.16 -14.17 10.69
C ALA A 39 11.67 -15.61 10.87
N LEU A 40 10.50 -15.97 10.34
CA LEU A 40 10.00 -17.35 10.37
C LEU A 40 10.91 -18.31 9.59
N LEU A 41 11.41 -17.90 8.41
CA LEU A 41 12.36 -18.72 7.65
C LEU A 41 13.70 -18.89 8.36
N ALA A 42 14.24 -17.80 8.93
CA ALA A 42 15.46 -17.86 9.73
C ALA A 42 15.29 -18.73 10.98
N GLY A 43 14.15 -18.59 11.68
CA GLY A 43 13.80 -19.39 12.85
C GLY A 43 13.62 -20.88 12.51
N MET A 44 12.93 -21.18 11.41
CA MET A 44 12.79 -22.55 10.90
C MET A 44 14.16 -23.17 10.60
N TRP A 45 15.07 -22.41 10.00
CA TRP A 45 16.44 -22.88 9.76
C TRP A 45 17.20 -23.17 11.05
N LEU A 46 17.13 -22.28 12.04
CA LEU A 46 17.76 -22.48 13.35
C LEU A 46 17.18 -23.70 14.09
N TRP A 47 15.89 -23.96 13.94
CA TRP A 47 15.26 -25.14 14.52
C TRP A 47 15.77 -26.44 13.89
N LEU A 48 15.95 -26.46 12.56
CA LEU A 48 16.49 -27.62 11.84
C LEU A 48 18.00 -27.81 12.04
N ARG A 49 18.76 -26.72 12.19
CA ARG A 49 20.21 -26.73 12.37
C ARG A 49 20.65 -25.81 13.51
N PRO A 50 20.42 -26.22 14.78
CA PRO A 50 20.83 -25.44 15.93
C PRO A 50 22.35 -25.28 15.91
N GLY A 51 22.82 -24.03 15.94
CA GLY A 51 24.25 -23.67 15.88
C GLY A 51 24.71 -23.05 14.57
N LYS A 52 23.93 -23.13 13.47
CA LYS A 52 24.27 -22.45 12.21
C LYS A 52 23.59 -21.07 12.11
N VAL A 53 24.02 -20.15 12.95
CA VAL A 53 23.45 -18.79 13.05
C VAL A 53 23.74 -17.95 11.81
N ALA A 54 24.98 -17.95 11.30
CA ALA A 54 25.33 -17.14 10.13
C ALA A 54 24.48 -17.48 8.87
N PRO A 55 24.25 -18.76 8.50
CA PRO A 55 23.31 -19.10 7.44
C PRO A 55 21.86 -18.68 7.71
N ALA A 56 21.38 -18.73 8.96
CA ALA A 56 20.03 -18.28 9.31
C ALA A 56 19.86 -16.77 9.06
N VAL A 57 20.87 -15.98 9.44
CA VAL A 57 20.90 -14.53 9.18
C VAL A 57 20.90 -14.26 7.68
N PHE A 58 21.73 -14.98 6.92
CA PHE A 58 21.78 -14.85 5.46
C PHE A 58 20.42 -15.17 4.82
N ILE A 59 19.77 -16.26 5.24
CA ILE A 59 18.42 -16.64 4.78
C ILE A 59 17.42 -15.52 5.10
N GLY A 60 17.43 -14.98 6.31
CA GLY A 60 16.54 -13.88 6.69
C GLY A 60 16.72 -12.65 5.79
N ILE A 61 17.97 -12.22 5.56
CA ILE A 61 18.27 -11.06 4.71
C ILE A 61 17.83 -11.31 3.26
N VAL A 62 18.21 -12.45 2.68
CA VAL A 62 17.88 -12.78 1.29
C VAL A 62 16.37 -12.91 1.10
N SER A 63 15.68 -13.53 2.05
CA SER A 63 14.22 -13.65 2.03
C SER A 63 13.53 -12.29 2.04
N TYR A 64 14.02 -11.37 2.88
CA TYR A 64 13.49 -10.02 2.92
C TYR A 64 13.73 -9.27 1.61
N LEU A 65 14.95 -9.36 1.05
CA LEU A 65 15.30 -8.69 -0.20
C LEU A 65 14.52 -9.22 -1.41
N LEU A 66 14.25 -10.53 -1.47
CA LEU A 66 13.55 -11.14 -2.59
C LEU A 66 12.03 -11.03 -2.50
N PHE A 67 11.46 -11.00 -1.29
CA PHE A 67 10.00 -11.04 -1.11
C PHE A 67 9.45 -9.82 -0.38
N GLY A 68 10.05 -9.44 0.74
CA GLY A 68 9.61 -8.29 1.54
C GLY A 68 9.76 -6.96 0.81
N LEU A 69 10.94 -6.70 0.26
CA LEU A 69 11.25 -5.44 -0.42
C LEU A 69 10.41 -5.22 -1.69
N PRO A 70 10.27 -6.19 -2.62
CA PRO A 70 9.42 -6.01 -3.80
C PRO A 70 7.94 -5.84 -3.45
N PHE A 71 7.46 -6.53 -2.41
CA PHE A 71 6.09 -6.37 -1.92
C PHE A 71 5.85 -4.95 -1.38
N LEU A 72 6.79 -4.43 -0.58
CA LEU A 72 6.73 -3.06 -0.07
C LEU A 72 6.80 -2.02 -1.20
N LEU A 73 7.69 -2.21 -2.17
CA LEU A 73 7.78 -1.34 -3.35
C LEU A 73 6.47 -1.35 -4.16
N ARG A 74 5.87 -2.53 -4.38
CA ARG A 74 4.58 -2.65 -5.06
C ARG A 74 3.49 -1.80 -4.39
N TRP A 75 3.43 -1.82 -3.06
CA TRP A 75 2.49 -0.98 -2.30
C TRP A 75 2.80 0.51 -2.41
N ILE A 76 4.08 0.90 -2.38
CA ILE A 76 4.49 2.30 -2.62
C ILE A 76 4.00 2.79 -3.99
N PHE A 77 4.25 2.01 -5.05
CA PHE A 77 3.82 2.38 -6.40
C PHE A 77 2.29 2.40 -6.54
N HIS A 78 1.60 1.43 -5.93
CA HIS A 78 0.15 1.38 -5.91
C HIS A 78 -0.47 2.63 -5.29
N TRP A 79 -0.01 3.03 -4.09
CA TRP A 79 -0.51 4.25 -3.44
C TRP A 79 -0.14 5.51 -4.23
N ARG A 80 1.07 5.56 -4.82
CA ARG A 80 1.46 6.69 -5.68
C ARG A 80 0.53 6.85 -6.88
N LYS A 81 0.04 5.76 -7.47
CA LYS A 81 -0.97 5.76 -8.55
C LYS A 81 -2.31 6.31 -8.04
N ILE A 82 -2.78 5.89 -6.86
CA ILE A 82 -4.03 6.38 -6.26
C ILE A 82 -3.97 7.89 -5.98
N TYR A 83 -2.87 8.39 -5.40
CA TYR A 83 -2.72 9.82 -5.14
C TYR A 83 -2.72 10.66 -6.42
N ARG A 84 -2.08 10.18 -7.50
CA ARG A 84 -2.13 10.88 -8.79
C ARG A 84 -3.55 10.98 -9.33
N ARG A 85 -4.30 9.88 -9.31
CA ARG A 85 -5.71 9.87 -9.74
C ARG A 85 -6.59 10.81 -8.90
N LEU A 86 -6.39 10.83 -7.59
CA LEU A 86 -7.09 11.79 -6.72
C LEU A 86 -6.74 13.24 -7.04
N ALA A 87 -5.47 13.54 -7.36
CA ALA A 87 -5.05 14.89 -7.75
C ALA A 87 -5.62 15.30 -9.11
N GLU A 88 -5.65 14.39 -10.09
CA GLU A 88 -6.26 14.61 -11.40
C GLU A 88 -7.77 14.87 -11.28
N LEU A 89 -8.48 14.11 -10.45
CA LEU A 89 -9.91 14.33 -10.17
C LEU A 89 -10.16 15.69 -9.50
N GLU A 90 -9.34 16.07 -8.52
CA GLU A 90 -9.44 17.39 -7.88
C GLU A 90 -9.23 18.52 -8.90
N ALA A 91 -8.27 18.38 -9.81
CA ALA A 91 -8.01 19.38 -10.85
C ALA A 91 -9.21 19.55 -11.79
N ARG A 92 -9.85 18.44 -12.21
CA ARG A 92 -11.06 18.46 -13.05
C ARG A 92 -12.25 19.12 -12.36
N ILE A 93 -12.49 18.76 -11.10
CA ILE A 93 -13.58 19.35 -10.30
C ILE A 93 -13.34 20.86 -10.08
N LYS A 94 -12.09 21.28 -9.83
CA LYS A 94 -11.73 22.71 -9.73
C LYS A 94 -11.88 23.46 -11.04
N ALA A 95 -11.72 22.79 -12.18
CA ALA A 95 -11.96 23.36 -13.51
C ALA A 95 -13.47 23.50 -13.83
N GLY A 96 -14.36 23.09 -12.93
CA GLY A 96 -15.81 23.18 -13.10
C GLY A 96 -16.43 21.98 -13.81
N GLU A 97 -15.68 20.90 -14.05
CA GLU A 97 -16.23 19.66 -14.59
C GLU A 97 -17.07 18.94 -13.53
N VAL A 98 -18.31 18.56 -13.88
CA VAL A 98 -19.17 17.73 -13.04
C VAL A 98 -18.75 16.27 -13.20
N VAL A 99 -17.98 15.77 -12.23
CA VAL A 99 -17.57 14.35 -12.18
C VAL A 99 -18.58 13.57 -11.35
N GLU A 100 -19.30 12.65 -12.00
CA GLU A 100 -20.19 11.69 -11.33
C GLU A 100 -19.36 10.59 -10.64
N GLY A 101 -19.69 10.26 -9.39
CA GLY A 101 -18.98 9.24 -8.61
C GLY A 101 -18.96 7.87 -9.29
N SER A 102 -20.01 7.55 -10.03
CA SER A 102 -20.16 6.33 -10.84
C SER A 102 -19.14 6.17 -11.97
N LYS A 103 -18.51 7.27 -12.44
CA LYS A 103 -17.48 7.24 -13.49
C LYS A 103 -16.04 7.14 -12.94
N VAL A 104 -15.86 7.22 -11.63
CA VAL A 104 -14.54 7.18 -11.00
C VAL A 104 -14.14 5.74 -10.65
N SER A 105 -13.33 5.11 -11.49
CA SER A 105 -12.76 3.79 -11.22
C SER A 105 -11.31 3.87 -10.77
N PHE A 106 -11.03 3.36 -9.57
CA PHE A 106 -9.67 3.17 -9.03
C PHE A 106 -9.13 1.76 -9.34
N ARG A 107 -9.19 1.31 -10.61
CA ARG A 107 -8.49 0.10 -11.09
C ARG A 107 -7.02 0.38 -11.46
#